data_AF-A0A942I4X7-F1
#
_entry.id   AF-A0A942I4X7-F1
#
_cell.length_a   1.000
_cell.length_b   1.000
_cell.length_c   1.000
_cell.angle_alpha   90.00
_cell.angle_beta   90.00
_cell.angle_gamma   90.00
#
_symmetry.space_group_name_H-M   'P 1'
#
loop_
_entity.id
_entity.type
_entity.pdbx_description
1 polymer ?
#
loop_
_entity_poly.entity_id
_entity_poly.type
_entity_poly.pdbx_seq_one_letter_code
_entity_poly.pdbx_strand_id
1 'polypeptide(L)'
;DIMALVRREADLQSRSVAGQIAHWLKIGRAIERSSTFDYSRIKLALEGRLDTAELKEGEEAVWLDEFTNKMAEPTAHEQEFFTQRRMFVTAQRPSCARAKPR
;
A
#
# COMPACT_ATOMS: atom_id res chain seq x y z
N ASP A 1 16.66 1.68 2.58
CA ASP A 1 16.60 3.03 3.15
C ASP A 1 16.69 4.05 2.02
N ILE A 2 15.74 4.99 1.95
CA ILE A 2 15.68 6.02 0.91
C ILE A 2 16.88 6.98 0.98
N MET A 3 17.37 7.28 2.18
CA MET A 3 18.48 8.23 2.33
C MET A 3 19.81 7.65 1.86
N ALA A 4 20.02 6.34 2.00
CA ALA A 4 21.15 5.64 1.40
C ALA A 4 21.13 5.70 -0.13
N LEU A 5 19.96 5.52 -0.75
CA LEU A 5 19.78 5.63 -2.21
C LEU A 5 20.09 7.05 -2.70
N VAL A 6 19.54 8.08 -2.03
CA VAL A 6 19.77 9.48 -2.38
C VAL A 6 21.26 9.82 -2.32
N ARG A 7 21.97 9.41 -1.26
CA ARG A 7 23.41 9.68 -1.11
C ARG A 7 24.24 9.04 -2.21
N ARG A 8 24.01 7.75 -2.49
CA ARG A 8 24.68 7.04 -3.58
C ARG A 8 24.50 7.75 -4.92
N GLU A 9 23.28 8.19 -5.23
CA GLU A 9 23.01 8.86 -6.50
C GLU A 9 23.60 10.28 -6.53
N ALA A 10 23.57 11.00 -5.42
CA ALA A 10 24.20 12.31 -5.30
C ALA A 10 25.70 12.24 -5.61
N ASP A 11 26.39 11.22 -5.06
CA ASP A 11 27.81 10.98 -5.31
C ASP A 11 28.09 10.66 -6.79
N LEU A 12 27.34 9.72 -7.39
CA LEU A 12 27.47 9.36 -8.80
C LEU A 12 27.25 10.54 -9.74
N GLN A 13 26.33 11.43 -9.39
CA GLN A 13 25.94 12.56 -10.21
C GLN A 13 26.72 13.85 -9.87
N SER A 14 27.68 13.79 -8.93
CA SER A 14 28.43 14.94 -8.44
C SER A 14 27.53 16.10 -7.96
N ARG A 15 26.47 15.77 -7.21
CA ARG A 15 25.52 16.73 -6.61
C ARG A 15 25.54 16.62 -5.09
N SER A 16 25.10 17.68 -4.41
CA SER A 16 24.76 17.56 -2.99
C SER A 16 23.50 16.71 -2.81
N VAL A 17 23.30 16.13 -1.62
CA VAL A 17 22.08 15.38 -1.27
C VAL A 17 20.82 16.21 -1.52
N ALA A 18 20.81 17.47 -1.07
CA ALA A 18 19.69 18.39 -1.32
C ALA A 18 19.50 18.68 -2.81
N GLY A 19 20.59 18.81 -3.57
CA GLY A 19 20.56 18.99 -5.02
C GLY A 19 19.99 17.78 -5.76
N GLN A 20 20.33 16.57 -5.32
CA GLN A 20 19.82 15.33 -5.91
C GLN A 20 18.32 15.15 -5.62
N ILE A 21 17.88 15.44 -4.39
CA ILE A 21 16.44 15.45 -4.04
C ILE A 21 15.69 16.47 -4.90
N ALA A 22 16.19 17.71 -5.00
CA ALA A 22 15.57 18.75 -5.81
C ALA A 22 15.49 18.37 -7.30
N HIS A 23 16.49 17.65 -7.81
CA HIS A 23 16.51 17.16 -9.18
C HIS A 23 15.41 16.11 -9.42
N TRP A 24 15.30 15.10 -8.55
CA TRP A 24 14.23 14.10 -8.65
C TRP A 24 12.84 14.70 -8.50
N LEU A 25 12.65 15.69 -7.62
CA LEU A 25 11.39 16.42 -7.52
C LEU A 25 11.01 17.12 -8.84
N LYS A 26 11.97 17.76 -9.53
CA LYS A 26 11.72 18.38 -10.84
C LYS A 26 11.33 17.35 -11.89
N ILE A 27 11.97 16.18 -11.91
CA ILE A 27 11.62 15.07 -12.81
C ILE A 27 10.19 14.59 -12.51
N GLY A 28 9.85 14.33 -11.24
CA GLY A 28 8.50 13.93 -10.85
C GLY A 28 7.43 14.92 -11.33
N ARG A 29 7.66 16.23 -11.13
CA ARG A 29 6.76 17.29 -11.62
C ARG A 29 6.65 17.35 -13.14
N ALA A 30 7.72 17.04 -13.87
CA ALA A 30 7.69 16.97 -15.33
C ALA A 30 6.86 15.76 -15.80
N ILE A 31 7.01 14.61 -15.15
CA ILE A 31 6.24 13.40 -15.41
C ILE A 31 4.75 13.64 -15.17
N GLU A 32 4.38 14.24 -14.03
CA GLU A 32 2.98 14.62 -13.71
C GLU A 32 2.36 15.52 -14.79
N ARG A 33 3.14 16.43 -15.39
CA ARG A 33 2.66 17.33 -16.44
C ARG A 33 2.58 16.68 -17.82
N SER A 34 3.33 15.61 -18.05
CA SER A 34 3.47 14.99 -19.37
C SER A 34 2.29 14.10 -19.79
N SER A 35 1.26 13.94 -18.93
CA SER A 35 0.11 13.02 -19.13
C SER A 35 0.46 11.53 -19.23
N THR A 36 1.75 11.18 -19.14
CA THR A 36 2.25 9.80 -19.11
C THR A 36 1.88 9.09 -17.80
N PHE A 37 1.79 9.83 -16.70
CA PHE A 37 1.40 9.34 -15.38
C PHE A 37 0.33 10.24 -14.77
N ASP A 38 -0.79 9.67 -14.35
CA ASP A 38 -1.89 10.39 -13.74
C ASP A 38 -2.40 9.67 -12.48
N TYR A 39 -2.12 10.27 -11.33
CA TYR A 39 -2.52 9.72 -10.03
C TYR A 39 -4.05 9.63 -9.87
N SER A 40 -4.83 10.43 -10.61
CA SER A 40 -6.30 10.32 -10.57
C SER A 40 -6.79 8.98 -11.10
N ARG A 41 -6.08 8.38 -12.07
CA ARG A 41 -6.39 7.05 -12.61
C ARG A 41 -6.18 5.95 -11.58
N ILE A 42 -5.11 6.06 -10.78
CA ILE A 42 -4.85 5.15 -9.66
C ILE A 42 -6.01 5.18 -8.66
N LYS A 43 -6.50 6.39 -8.31
CA LYS A 43 -7.68 6.52 -7.45
C LYS A 43 -8.93 5.87 -8.05
N LEU A 44 -9.19 6.08 -9.34
CA LEU A 44 -10.31 5.45 -10.03
C LEU A 44 -10.21 3.92 -10.01
N ALA A 45 -9.01 3.36 -10.22
CA ALA A 45 -8.78 1.92 -10.13
C ALA A 45 -8.95 1.38 -8.70
N LEU A 46 -8.48 2.10 -7.68
CA LEU A 46 -8.72 1.75 -6.27
C LEU A 46 -10.20 1.83 -5.85
N GLU A 47 -11.00 2.62 -6.57
CA GLU A 47 -12.46 2.70 -6.40
C GLU A 47 -13.21 1.66 -7.26
N GLY A 48 -12.51 0.86 -8.08
CA GLY A 48 -13.12 -0.10 -9.02
C GLY A 48 -13.84 0.56 -10.20
N ARG A 49 -13.56 1.85 -10.47
CA ARG A 49 -14.18 2.65 -11.53
C ARG A 49 -13.36 2.69 -12.83
N LEU A 50 -12.15 2.17 -12.78
CA LEU A 50 -11.25 1.96 -13.91
C LEU A 50 -10.74 0.53 -13.84
N ASP A 51 -10.71 -0.19 -14.96
CA ASP A 51 -10.11 -1.52 -15.00
C ASP A 51 -8.61 -1.40 -14.79
N THR A 52 -8.04 -2.28 -13.96
CA THR A 52 -6.60 -2.27 -13.67
C THR A 52 -5.77 -2.57 -14.92
N ALA A 53 -6.34 -3.28 -15.90
CA ALA A 53 -5.72 -3.50 -17.22
C ALA A 53 -5.58 -2.21 -18.05
N GLU A 54 -6.29 -1.13 -17.69
CA GLU A 54 -6.19 0.17 -18.36
C GLU A 54 -5.11 1.07 -17.76
N LEU A 55 -4.47 0.70 -16.64
CA LEU A 55 -3.41 1.49 -16.03
C LEU A 55 -2.20 1.61 -16.96
N LYS A 56 -1.60 2.80 -17.01
CA LYS A 56 -0.42 3.06 -17.84
C LYS A 56 0.86 2.56 -17.17
N GLU A 57 1.94 2.53 -17.94
CA GLU A 57 3.28 2.21 -17.44
C GLU A 57 3.64 3.10 -16.23
N GLY A 58 4.03 2.46 -15.12
CA GLY A 58 4.32 3.12 -13.85
C GLY A 58 3.10 3.34 -12.94
N GLU A 59 1.87 3.45 -13.48
CA GLU A 59 0.64 3.56 -12.66
C GLU A 59 0.33 2.23 -11.96
N GLU A 60 0.57 1.09 -12.62
CA GLU A 60 0.32 -0.26 -12.09
C GLU A 60 1.09 -0.53 -10.79
N ALA A 61 2.39 -0.22 -10.77
CA ALA A 61 3.24 -0.46 -9.60
C ALA A 61 2.79 0.37 -8.39
N VAL A 62 2.40 1.63 -8.62
CA VAL A 62 1.90 2.51 -7.56
C VAL A 62 0.51 2.06 -7.09
N TRP A 63 -0.37 1.67 -8.02
CA TRP A 63 -1.67 1.11 -7.68
C TRP A 63 -1.53 -0.15 -6.82
N LEU A 64 -0.61 -1.07 -7.14
CA LEU A 64 -0.40 -2.30 -6.37
C LEU A 64 0.09 -2.01 -4.95
N ASP A 65 1.01 -1.06 -4.79
CA ASP A 65 1.50 -0.65 -3.47
C ASP A 65 0.39 -0.01 -2.63
N GLU A 66 -0.32 0.97 -3.19
CA GLU A 66 -1.47 1.62 -2.54
C GLU A 66 -2.60 0.64 -2.20
N PHE A 67 -2.89 -0.30 -3.11
CA PHE A 67 -3.87 -1.36 -2.88
C PHE A 67 -3.44 -2.25 -1.71
N THR A 68 -2.18 -2.70 -1.70
CA THR A 68 -1.66 -3.54 -0.63
C THR A 68 -1.70 -2.82 0.71
N ASN A 69 -1.29 -1.56 0.75
CA ASN A 69 -1.36 -0.71 1.94
C ASN A 69 -2.80 -0.54 2.43
N LYS A 70 -3.75 -0.29 1.52
CA LYS A 70 -5.17 -0.13 1.85
C LYS A 70 -5.80 -1.42 2.38
N MET A 71 -5.42 -2.57 1.82
CA MET A 71 -5.91 -3.88 2.24
C MET A 71 -5.23 -4.41 3.52
N ALA A 72 -4.10 -3.82 3.93
CA ALA A 72 -3.39 -4.21 5.16
C ALA A 72 -4.15 -3.81 6.42
N GLU A 73 -4.95 -2.74 6.36
CA GLU A 73 -5.69 -2.20 7.49
C GLU A 73 -7.19 -2.56 7.39
N PRO A 74 -7.74 -3.35 8.34
CA PRO A 74 -9.15 -3.69 8.32
C PRO A 74 -10.00 -2.46 8.62
N THR A 75 -11.09 -2.29 7.86
CA THR A 75 -12.08 -1.25 8.12
C THR A 75 -12.79 -1.47 9.46
N ALA A 76 -13.43 -0.43 10.01
CA ALA A 76 -14.20 -0.55 11.26
C ALA A 76 -15.26 -1.66 11.18
N HIS A 77 -15.95 -1.77 10.05
CA HIS A 77 -16.96 -2.79 9.82
C HIS A 77 -16.34 -4.20 9.79
N GLU A 78 -15.18 -4.37 9.15
CA GLU A 78 -14.47 -5.65 9.16
C GLU A 78 -13.98 -6.01 10.56
N GLN A 79 -13.42 -5.04 11.30
CA GLN A 79 -12.99 -5.25 12.68
C GLN A 79 -14.15 -5.70 13.58
N GLU A 80 -15.32 -5.06 13.47
CA GLU A 80 -16.54 -5.44 14.18
C GLU A 80 -16.99 -6.86 13.80
N PHE A 81 -17.09 -7.13 12.49
CA PHE A 81 -17.47 -8.44 11.98
C PHE A 81 -16.52 -9.56 12.48
N PHE A 82 -15.21 -9.36 12.37
CA PHE A 82 -14.22 -10.34 12.80
C PHE A 82 -14.16 -10.47 14.33
N THR A 83 -14.44 -9.40 15.07
CA THR A 83 -14.58 -9.44 16.53
C THR A 83 -15.77 -10.31 16.93
N GLN A 84 -16.94 -10.07 16.34
CA GLN A 84 -18.14 -10.88 16.56
C GLN A 84 -17.88 -12.35 16.21
N ARG A 85 -17.28 -12.62 15.05
CA ARG A 85 -16.94 -13.98 14.61
C ARG A 85 -16.01 -14.71 15.60
N ARG A 86 -15.00 -14.03 16.13
CA ARG A 86 -14.10 -14.59 17.16
C ARG A 86 -14.83 -14.92 18.46
N MET A 87 -15.82 -14.11 18.86
CA MET A 87 -16.65 -14.38 20.05
C MET A 87 -17.50 -15.64 19.85
N PHE A 88 -18.14 -15.80 18.69
CA PHE A 88 -18.93 -16.99 18.38
C PHE A 88 -18.09 -18.27 18.33
N VAL A 89 -16.92 -18.25 17.69
CA VAL A 89 -16.00 -19.40 17.66
C VAL A 89 -15.50 -19.77 19.05
N THR A 90 -15.24 -18.78 19.91
CA THR A 90 -14.82 -19.03 21.30
C THR A 90 -15.95 -19.59 22.15
N ALA A 91 -17.19 -19.12 21.95
CA ALA A 91 -18.38 -19.60 22.66
C ALA A 91 -18.83 -21.01 22.25
N GLN A 92 -18.48 -21.46 21.04
CA GLN A 92 -18.85 -22.79 20.51
C GLN A 92 -17.77 -23.86 20.71
N ARG A 93 -16.63 -23.56 21.34
CA ARG A 93 -15.71 -24.62 21.79
C ARG A 93 -16.31 -25.29 23.04
N PRO A 94 -16.78 -26.56 22.97
CA PRO A 94 -17.15 -27.24 24.20
C PRO A 94 -15.92 -27.33 25.09
N SER A 95 -16.08 -26.95 26.36
CA SER A 95 -15.08 -27.21 27.39
C SER A 95 -14.92 -28.72 27.51
N CYS A 96 -13.85 -29.28 26.93
CA CYS A 96 -13.41 -30.64 27.25
C CYS A 96 -12.84 -30.66 28.68
N ALA A 97 -13.70 -30.49 29.68
CA ALA A 97 -13.40 -30.85 31.05
C ALA A 97 -13.35 -32.38 31.12
N ARG A 98 -12.12 -32.91 31.05
CA ARG A 98 -11.77 -34.32 31.16
C ARG A 98 -12.29 -34.88 32.49
N ALA A 99 -13.37 -35.66 32.45
CA ALA A 99 -13.82 -36.44 33.60
C ALA A 99 -12.72 -37.44 33.98
N LYS A 100 -12.18 -37.34 35.20
CA LYS A 100 -11.27 -38.34 35.78
C LYS A 100 -12.07 -39.60 36.12
N PRO A 101 -11.63 -40.81 35.72
CA PRO A 101 -12.24 -42.04 36.18
C PRO A 101 -11.89 -42.29 37.65
N ARG A 102 -12.83 -42.94 38.36
CA ARG A 102 -12.75 -43.34 39.77
C ARG A 102 -11.72 -44.44 40.00
#